data_AF-A0A2V8PIQ9-F1
#
_entry.id   AF-A0A2V8PIQ9-F1
#
_cell.length_a   1.000
_cell.length_b   1.000
_cell.length_c   1.000
_cell.angle_alpha   90.00
_cell.angle_beta   90.00
_cell.angle_gamma   90.00
#
_symmetry.space_group_name_H-M   'P 1'
#
loop_
_entity.id
_entity.type
_entity.pdbx_description
1 polymer ?
#
loop_
_entity_poly.entity_id
_entity_poly.type
_entity_poly.pdbx_seq_one_letter_code
_entity_poly.pdbx_strand_id
1 'polypeptide(L)' 'MSWDYAASEYEKQATADERWRLERLINYGLGNEKLSRDSLERHLPTLKIPDDRRAFLELLLWGKKS' A
#
# COMPACT_ATOMS: atom_id res chain seq x y z
N MET A 1 1.38 29.24 -5.32
CA MET A 1 0.38 28.18 -5.46
C MET A 1 0.42 27.35 -4.19
N SER A 2 -0.52 27.54 -3.28
CA SER A 2 -0.70 26.60 -2.17
C SER A 2 -1.23 25.30 -2.78
N TRP A 3 -0.48 24.22 -2.60
CA TRP A 3 -0.89 22.88 -3.01
C TRP A 3 -1.94 22.40 -2.01
N ASP A 4 -3.14 22.97 -2.07
CA ASP A 4 -4.27 22.61 -1.20
C ASP A 4 -4.97 21.37 -1.76
N TYR A 5 -4.23 20.26 -1.82
CA TYR A 5 -4.88 18.95 -1.99
C TYR A 5 -5.51 18.58 -0.64
N ALA A 6 -6.82 18.77 -0.52
CA ALA A 6 -7.53 18.52 0.72
C ALA A 6 -7.42 17.02 1.10
N ALA A 7 -7.04 16.73 2.34
CA ALA A 7 -6.95 15.38 2.88
C ALA A 7 -8.27 14.58 2.70
N SER A 8 -9.40 15.27 2.62
CA SER A 8 -10.72 14.68 2.35
C SER A 8 -10.82 14.00 0.98
N GLU A 9 -10.16 14.53 -0.05
CA GLU A 9 -10.15 13.91 -1.39
C GLU A 9 -9.24 12.68 -1.41
N TYR A 10 -8.16 12.70 -0.62
CA TYR A 10 -7.31 11.54 -0.39
C TYR A 10 -8.09 10.39 0.26
N GLU A 11 -8.87 10.68 1.31
CA GLU A 11 -9.66 9.68 2.04
C GLU A 11 -10.79 9.09 1.17
N LYS A 12 -11.46 9.92 0.37
CA LYS A 12 -12.48 9.44 -0.58
C LYS A 12 -11.89 8.48 -1.61
N GLN A 13 -10.74 8.85 -2.20
CA GLN A 13 -10.07 8.02 -3.19
C GLN A 13 -9.52 6.73 -2.58
N ALA A 14 -8.98 6.79 -1.36
CA ALA A 14 -8.49 5.64 -0.63
C ALA A 14 -9.60 4.65 -0.23
N THR A 15 -10.81 5.16 -0.01
CA THR A 15 -12.01 4.34 0.24
C THR A 15 -12.54 3.71 -1.05
N ALA A 16 -12.40 4.41 -2.17
CA ALA A 16 -12.87 3.95 -3.48
C ALA A 16 -11.90 2.96 -4.16
N ASP A 17 -10.58 3.08 -3.94
CA ASP A 17 -9.58 2.18 -4.50
C ASP A 17 -8.53 1.77 -3.45
N GLU A 18 -8.72 0.56 -2.91
CA GLU A 18 -7.83 -0.04 -1.93
C GLU A 18 -6.40 -0.25 -2.48
N ARG A 19 -6.24 -0.51 -3.79
CA ARG A 19 -4.91 -0.67 -4.41
C ARG A 19 -4.14 0.63 -4.38
N TRP A 20 -4.79 1.72 -4.74
CA TRP A 20 -4.18 3.04 -4.74
C TRP A 20 -3.69 3.43 -3.33
N ARG A 21 -4.50 3.14 -2.31
CA ARG A 21 -4.10 3.33 -0.91
C ARG A 21 -2.89 2.48 -0.54
N LEU A 22 -2.88 1.19 -0.90
CA LEU A 22 -1.76 0.29 -0.63
C LEU A 22 -0.46 0.77 -1.29
N GLU A 23 -0.51 1.19 -2.57
CA GLU A 23 0.65 1.76 -3.27
C GLU A 23 1.23 2.97 -2.54
N ARG A 24 0.36 3.89 -2.08
CA ARG A 24 0.78 5.07 -1.33
C ARG A 24 1.42 4.70 0.01
N LEU A 25 0.78 3.83 0.79
CA LEU A 25 1.31 3.38 2.08
C LEU A 25 2.67 2.69 1.94
N ILE A 26 2.81 1.83 0.92
CA ILE A 26 4.07 1.12 0.68
C ILE A 26 5.15 2.08 0.17
N ASN A 27 4.82 3.04 -0.69
CA ASN A 27 5.79 3.96 -1.30
C ASN A 27 6.25 5.08 -0.36
N TYR A 28 5.35 5.65 0.43
CA TYR A 28 5.61 6.84 1.25
C TYR A 28 5.74 6.54 2.75
N GLY A 29 5.42 5.30 3.15
CA GLY A 29 5.51 4.87 4.53
C GLY A 29 4.14 4.72 5.19
N LEU A 30 4.10 3.85 6.19
CA LEU A 30 2.87 3.41 6.85
C LEU A 30 2.39 4.39 7.93
N GLY A 31 3.26 5.28 8.43
CA GLY A 31 2.94 6.15 9.56
C GLY A 31 2.43 5.33 10.75
N ASN A 32 1.18 5.57 11.17
CA ASN A 32 0.50 4.84 12.25
C ASN A 32 -0.46 3.74 11.74
N GLU A 33 -0.50 3.50 10.44
CA GLU A 33 -1.37 2.49 9.82
C GLU A 33 -0.66 1.14 9.70
N LYS A 34 -1.45 0.06 9.62
CA LYS A 34 -0.96 -1.30 9.37
C LYS A 34 -1.54 -1.83 8.06
N LEU A 35 -0.73 -2.60 7.34
CA LEU A 35 -1.21 -3.34 6.17
C LEU A 35 -2.03 -4.55 6.61
N SER A 36 -3.21 -4.70 6.02
CA SER A 36 -3.97 -5.95 6.10
C SER A 36 -3.27 -7.01 5.25
N ARG A 37 -3.00 -8.19 5.84
CA ARG A 37 -2.37 -9.31 5.12
C ARG A 37 -3.22 -9.75 3.93
N ASP A 38 -4.53 -9.94 4.15
CA ASP A 38 -5.49 -10.34 3.12
C ASP A 38 -5.52 -9.37 1.94
N SER A 39 -5.61 -8.07 2.23
CA SER A 39 -5.66 -7.03 1.20
C SER A 39 -4.34 -6.97 0.43
N LEU A 40 -3.22 -7.07 1.15
CA LEU A 40 -1.91 -7.09 0.53
C LEU A 40 -1.74 -8.31 -0.37
N GLU A 41 -2.08 -9.51 0.09
CA GLU A 41 -1.97 -10.75 -0.70
C GLU A 41 -2.79 -10.69 -2.00
N ARG A 42 -4.02 -10.16 -1.93
CA ARG A 42 -4.90 -10.02 -3.11
C ARG A 42 -4.36 -9.02 -4.13
N HIS A 43 -3.79 -7.92 -3.66
CA HIS A 43 -3.46 -6.79 -4.52
C HIS A 43 -1.99 -6.69 -4.91
N LEU A 44 -1.06 -7.26 -4.11
CA LEU A 44 0.39 -7.23 -4.34
C LEU A 44 0.80 -7.51 -5.79
N PRO A 45 0.32 -8.55 -6.49
CA PRO A 45 0.70 -8.80 -7.89
C PRO A 45 0.33 -7.66 -8.86
N THR A 46 -0.63 -6.81 -8.49
CA THR A 46 -1.12 -5.69 -9.31
C THR A 46 -0.60 -4.31 -8.88
N LEU A 47 0.05 -4.19 -7.72
CA LEU A 47 0.55 -2.91 -7.21
C LEU A 47 1.71 -2.38 -8.05
N LYS A 48 1.74 -1.08 -8.32
CA LYS A 48 2.88 -0.37 -8.91
C LYS A 48 3.83 0.13 -7.83
N ILE A 49 4.64 -0.79 -7.32
CA ILE A 49 5.67 -0.52 -6.30
C ILE A 49 7.05 -0.96 -6.81
N PRO A 50 8.14 -0.38 -6.29
CA PRO A 50 9.50 -0.85 -6.56
C PRO A 50 9.71 -2.34 -6.28
N ASP A 51 10.55 -2.99 -7.09
CA ASP A 51 10.76 -4.45 -7.05
C ASP A 51 11.39 -4.93 -5.74
N ASP A 52 12.25 -4.12 -5.11
CA ASP A 52 12.83 -4.39 -3.80
C ASP A 52 11.76 -4.46 -2.71
N ARG A 53 10.79 -3.55 -2.72
CA ARG A 53 9.65 -3.54 -1.80
C ARG A 53 8.71 -4.70 -2.06
N ARG A 54 8.46 -5.02 -3.33
CA ARG A 54 7.68 -6.20 -3.71
C ARG A 54 8.32 -7.47 -3.15
N ALA A 55 9.59 -7.71 -3.45
CA ALA A 55 10.30 -8.90 -2.98
C ALA A 55 10.30 -9.01 -1.45
N PHE A 56 10.45 -7.89 -0.74
CA PHE A 56 10.34 -7.86 0.72
C PHE A 56 8.93 -8.23 1.21
N LEU A 57 7.88 -7.69 0.61
CA LEU A 57 6.49 -8.00 0.98
C LEU A 57 6.12 -9.45 0.64
N GLU A 58 6.59 -9.97 -0.49
CA GLU A 58 6.44 -11.38 -0.87
C GLU A 58 7.13 -12.30 0.14
N LEU A 59 8.33 -11.94 0.60
CA LEU A 59 9.02 -12.64 1.69
C LEU A 59 8.22 -12.60 2.98
N LEU A 60 7.61 -11.47 3.35
CA LEU A 60 6.78 -11.40 4.56
C LEU A 60 5.48 -12.21 4.45
N LEU A 61 4.87 -12.28 3.27
CA LEU A 61 3.62 -13.01 3.03
C LEU A 61 3.83 -14.52 2.92
N TRP A 62 4.87 -14.94 2.20
CA TRP A 62 5.07 -16.32 1.77
C TRP A 62 6.38 -16.93 2.24
N GLY A 63 7.30 -16.13 2.79
CA GLY A 63 8.51 -16.60 3.46
C GLY A 63 8.14 -17.30 4.76
N LYS A 64 7.71 -18.56 4.65
CA LYS A 64 7.64 -19.48 5.76
C LYS A 64 9.04 -19.64 6.35
N LYS A 65 9.18 -19.32 7.63
CA LYS A 65 10.15 -20.05 8.46
C LYS A 65 9.65 -21.50 8.51
N SER A 66 10.48 -22.42 8.00
CA SER A 66 10.33 -23.84 8.30
C SER A 66 10.36 -24.07 9.81
#